data_AF-A0A2V6E1R7-F1
#
_entry.id   AF-A0A2V6E1R7-F1
#
_cell.length_a   1.000
_cell.length_b   1.000
_cell.length_c   1.000
_cell.angle_alpha   90.00
_cell.angle_beta   90.00
_cell.angle_gamma   90.00
#
_symmetry.space_group_name_H-M   'P 1'
#
loop_
_entity.id
_entity.type
_entity.pdbx_description
1 polymer ?
#
loop_
_entity_poly.entity_id
_entity_poly.type
_entity_poly.pdbx_seq_one_letter_code
_entity_poly.pdbx_strand_id
1 'polypeptide(L)'
;TNGTSAFSNPNSNPGSGGLITLNILGAGLMVGPQGDLSSITSNGGNFNFGGAYGGGNGGTINITAAGPITIDLPIEATSGRVLDGTRTAGNGGAIALNSLNDAVAINSRLQASSADPAITTARRRSANGGDITLRSGKPSGVAINISNT
;
A
#
# COMPACT_ATOMS: atom_id res chain seq x y z
N THR A 1 -7.77 5.44 -2.23
CA THR A 1 -7.75 5.44 -3.71
C THR A 1 -6.38 5.88 -4.18
N ASN A 2 -5.97 5.56 -5.41
CA ASN A 2 -4.68 6.00 -5.92
C ASN A 2 -4.66 7.51 -6.20
N GLY A 3 -3.47 8.11 -6.12
CA GLY A 3 -3.25 9.50 -6.48
C GLY A 3 -3.40 9.75 -7.97
N THR A 4 -3.90 10.93 -8.31
CA THR A 4 -4.05 11.37 -9.71
C THR A 4 -2.68 11.44 -10.39
N SER A 5 -2.56 10.83 -11.57
CA SER A 5 -1.31 10.90 -12.34
C SER A 5 -1.18 12.24 -13.04
N ALA A 6 0.02 12.78 -13.14
CA ALA A 6 0.24 14.07 -13.80
C ALA A 6 -0.05 14.03 -15.32
N PHE A 7 -0.16 12.85 -15.95
CA PHE A 7 -0.64 12.75 -17.33
C PHE A 7 -2.11 13.17 -17.52
N SER A 8 -2.94 13.18 -16.47
CA SER A 8 -4.33 13.63 -16.58
C SER A 8 -4.48 15.16 -16.59
N ASN A 9 -3.43 15.88 -16.18
CA ASN A 9 -3.28 17.32 -16.37
C ASN A 9 -1.78 17.63 -16.52
N PRO A 10 -1.28 17.88 -17.74
CA PRO A 10 0.15 17.94 -18.03
C PRO A 10 0.89 19.07 -17.28
N ASN A 11 0.16 20.02 -16.70
CA ASN A 11 0.72 21.13 -15.94
C ASN A 11 0.64 20.92 -14.41
N SER A 12 0.30 19.71 -13.95
CA SER A 12 0.13 19.39 -12.53
C SER A 12 1.20 18.45 -11.99
N ASN A 13 1.45 18.53 -10.69
CA ASN A 13 2.24 17.52 -9.98
C ASN A 13 1.39 16.26 -9.73
N PRO A 14 1.99 15.06 -9.68
CA PRO A 14 1.26 13.86 -9.32
C PRO A 14 0.70 13.94 -7.91
N GLY A 15 -0.52 13.45 -7.73
CA GLY A 15 -1.18 13.38 -6.43
C GLY A 15 -0.64 12.25 -5.55
N SER A 16 -0.78 12.41 -4.23
CA SER A 16 -0.54 11.33 -3.26
C SER A 16 -1.64 10.28 -3.31
N GLY A 17 -1.31 9.05 -2.90
CA GLY A 17 -2.33 8.05 -2.56
C GLY A 17 -3.25 8.56 -1.45
N GLY A 18 -4.51 8.16 -1.50
CA GLY A 18 -5.53 8.58 -0.55
C GLY A 18 -5.46 7.86 0.80
N LEU A 19 -6.38 8.23 1.68
CA LEU A 19 -6.64 7.53 2.93
C LEU A 19 -7.73 6.47 2.70
N ILE A 20 -7.46 5.23 3.07
CA ILE A 20 -8.43 4.15 3.15
C ILE A 20 -8.51 3.74 4.62
N THR A 21 -9.70 3.90 5.21
CA THR A 21 -9.98 3.44 6.58
C THR A 21 -11.13 2.46 6.54
N LEU A 22 -10.89 1.23 6.99
CA LEU A 22 -11.89 0.18 7.12
C LEU A 22 -12.05 -0.18 8.60
N ASN A 23 -13.29 -0.09 9.10
CA ASN A 23 -13.66 -0.48 10.45
C ASN A 23 -14.66 -1.63 10.35
N ILE A 24 -14.20 -2.86 10.58
CA ILE A 24 -14.99 -4.08 10.40
C ILE A 24 -15.42 -4.60 11.77
N LEU A 25 -16.71 -4.48 12.07
CA LEU A 25 -17.27 -4.86 13.38
C LEU A 25 -17.65 -6.34 13.47
N GLY A 26 -17.66 -7.05 12.34
CA GLY A 26 -18.12 -8.44 12.23
C GLY A 26 -17.01 -9.48 12.28
N ALA A 27 -17.21 -10.56 11.52
CA ALA A 27 -16.42 -11.79 11.58
C ALA A 27 -14.95 -11.68 11.12
N GLY A 28 -14.47 -10.51 10.70
CA GLY A 28 -13.10 -10.31 10.21
C GLY A 28 -13.07 -9.70 8.82
N LEU A 29 -11.88 -9.67 8.21
CA LEU A 29 -11.64 -9.24 6.84
C LEU A 29 -10.76 -10.25 6.10
N MET A 30 -11.15 -10.64 4.90
CA MET A 30 -10.31 -11.37 3.96
C MET A 30 -10.06 -10.52 2.70
N VAL A 31 -8.79 -10.26 2.39
CA VAL A 31 -8.37 -9.69 1.11
C VAL A 31 -7.85 -10.82 0.23
N GLY A 32 -8.62 -11.25 -0.77
CA GLY A 32 -8.32 -12.44 -1.56
C GLY A 32 -9.30 -12.67 -2.71
N PRO A 33 -9.04 -13.65 -3.60
CA PRO A 33 -9.89 -13.92 -4.77
C PRO A 33 -11.33 -14.33 -4.40
N GLN A 34 -11.49 -14.89 -3.21
CA GLN A 34 -12.77 -15.30 -2.61
C GLN A 34 -13.07 -14.54 -1.30
N GLY A 35 -12.31 -13.47 -1.03
CA GLY A 35 -12.46 -12.66 0.17
C GLY A 35 -13.47 -11.52 0.02
N ASP A 36 -13.60 -10.71 1.06
CA ASP A 36 -14.46 -9.53 1.08
C ASP A 36 -13.98 -8.45 0.08
N LEU A 37 -12.66 -8.37 -0.12
CA LEU A 37 -12.02 -7.45 -1.05
C LEU A 37 -11.04 -8.19 -1.96
N SER A 38 -11.08 -7.91 -3.26
CA SER A 38 -10.17 -8.51 -4.24
C SER A 38 -8.80 -7.83 -4.29
N SER A 39 -8.68 -6.58 -3.83
CA SER A 39 -7.41 -5.87 -3.67
C SER A 39 -7.59 -4.57 -2.87
N ILE A 40 -6.49 -4.02 -2.35
CA ILE A 40 -6.48 -2.67 -1.77
C ILE A 40 -5.25 -1.93 -2.27
N THR A 41 -5.47 -0.80 -2.96
CA THR A 41 -4.38 0.05 -3.46
C THR A 41 -4.59 1.51 -3.09
N SER A 42 -3.55 2.13 -2.54
CA SER A 42 -3.45 3.56 -2.29
C SER A 42 -2.07 4.09 -2.68
N ASN A 43 -1.70 3.84 -3.93
CA ASN A 43 -0.43 4.25 -4.49
C ASN A 43 -0.43 5.74 -4.88
N GLY A 44 0.74 6.37 -4.84
CA GLY A 44 0.96 7.70 -5.42
C GLY A 44 0.76 7.72 -6.94
N GLY A 45 0.38 8.89 -7.45
CA GLY A 45 0.18 9.16 -8.87
C GLY A 45 1.50 9.16 -9.64
N ASN A 46 1.42 8.82 -10.93
CA ASN A 46 2.59 8.75 -11.80
C ASN A 46 3.01 10.14 -12.31
N PHE A 47 4.31 10.33 -12.57
CA PHE A 47 4.91 11.52 -13.18
C PHE A 47 4.27 11.96 -14.50
N ASN A 48 4.64 13.13 -15.04
CA ASN A 48 4.34 13.56 -16.42
C ASN A 48 5.64 13.60 -17.26
N PHE A 49 5.58 13.20 -18.54
CA PHE A 49 6.69 13.28 -19.50
C PHE A 49 7.19 14.71 -19.74
N GLY A 50 6.35 15.73 -19.55
CA GLY A 50 6.69 17.15 -19.76
C GLY A 50 6.82 17.99 -18.49
N GLY A 51 6.79 17.40 -17.29
CA GLY A 51 6.69 18.12 -16.00
C GLY A 51 7.71 17.67 -14.94
N ALA A 52 7.50 18.05 -13.68
CA ALA A 52 8.37 17.62 -12.57
C ALA A 52 8.41 16.09 -12.49
N TYR A 53 9.56 15.49 -12.82
CA TYR A 53 9.79 14.05 -13.02
C TYR A 53 9.60 13.16 -11.75
N GLY A 54 8.99 13.67 -10.69
CA GLY A 54 8.73 12.94 -9.45
C GLY A 54 7.44 12.11 -9.52
N GLY A 55 7.34 11.10 -8.67
CA GLY A 55 6.10 10.37 -8.40
C GLY A 55 5.43 10.91 -7.12
N GLY A 56 4.12 10.74 -7.00
CA GLY A 56 3.37 11.13 -5.80
C GLY A 56 3.73 10.27 -4.58
N ASN A 57 3.37 10.71 -3.38
CA ASN A 57 3.59 9.92 -2.16
C ASN A 57 2.63 8.71 -2.10
N GLY A 58 3.05 7.63 -1.44
CA GLY A 58 2.13 6.56 -1.06
C GLY A 58 1.04 7.07 -0.11
N GLY A 59 -0.11 6.41 -0.15
CA GLY A 59 -1.26 6.71 0.69
C GLY A 59 -1.21 5.98 2.03
N THR A 60 -2.33 6.03 2.74
CA THR A 60 -2.49 5.37 4.04
C THR A 60 -3.63 4.37 3.98
N ILE A 61 -3.39 3.15 4.46
CA ILE A 61 -4.36 2.07 4.56
C ILE A 61 -4.45 1.67 6.04
N ASN A 62 -5.56 1.97 6.68
CA ASN A 62 -5.85 1.62 8.07
C ASN A 62 -7.01 0.63 8.11
N ILE A 63 -6.75 -0.57 8.58
CA ILE A 63 -7.75 -1.64 8.69
C ILE A 63 -7.84 -2.05 10.15
N THR A 64 -9.00 -1.86 10.74
CA THR A 64 -9.32 -2.40 12.07
C THR A 64 -10.47 -3.40 11.93
N ALA A 65 -10.31 -4.61 12.46
CA ALA A 65 -11.33 -5.64 12.45
C ALA A 65 -11.54 -6.24 13.84
N ALA A 66 -12.80 -6.49 14.22
CA ALA A 66 -13.12 -7.20 15.47
C ALA A 66 -12.66 -8.67 15.43
N GLY A 67 -12.81 -9.32 14.27
CA GLY A 67 -12.33 -10.67 13.97
C GLY A 67 -10.97 -10.70 13.25
N PRO A 68 -10.57 -11.85 12.67
CA PRO A 68 -9.28 -12.02 12.01
C PRO A 68 -9.11 -11.15 10.77
N ILE A 69 -7.87 -10.81 10.44
CA ILE A 69 -7.50 -10.17 9.17
C ILE A 69 -6.63 -11.16 8.39
N THR A 70 -7.08 -11.54 7.19
CA THR A 70 -6.33 -12.43 6.29
C THR A 70 -6.02 -11.74 4.97
N ILE A 71 -4.74 -11.72 4.58
CA ILE A 71 -4.25 -11.09 3.36
C ILE A 71 -3.70 -12.17 2.43
N ASP A 72 -4.50 -12.59 1.46
CA ASP A 72 -4.17 -13.59 0.43
C ASP A 72 -3.86 -12.95 -0.94
N LEU A 73 -4.18 -11.67 -1.11
CA LEU A 73 -3.76 -10.87 -2.27
C LEU A 73 -2.99 -9.62 -1.86
N PRO A 74 -2.15 -9.08 -2.76
CA PRO A 74 -1.29 -7.95 -2.42
C PRO A 74 -2.07 -6.71 -1.98
N ILE A 75 -1.52 -5.99 -1.00
CA ILE A 75 -1.93 -4.63 -0.63
C ILE A 75 -0.79 -3.68 -0.95
N GLU A 76 -1.09 -2.57 -1.61
CA GLU A 76 -0.09 -1.60 -2.04
C GLU A 76 -0.42 -0.16 -1.60
N ALA A 77 0.52 0.49 -0.94
CA ALA A 77 0.50 1.90 -0.62
C ALA A 77 1.89 2.49 -0.88
N THR A 78 2.32 2.48 -2.13
CA THR A 78 3.68 2.85 -2.57
C THR A 78 3.73 4.23 -3.20
N SER A 79 4.93 4.83 -3.30
CA SER A 79 5.10 6.06 -4.07
C SER A 79 4.79 5.83 -5.56
N GLY A 80 4.43 6.92 -6.26
CA GLY A 80 4.20 6.95 -7.69
C GLY A 80 5.41 6.55 -8.53
N ARG A 81 5.17 6.23 -9.80
CA ARG A 81 6.29 6.01 -10.72
C ARG A 81 7.07 7.31 -10.94
N VAL A 82 8.36 7.17 -11.21
CA VAL A 82 9.30 8.21 -11.69
C VAL A 82 9.81 7.83 -13.08
N LEU A 83 10.04 8.81 -13.97
CA LEU A 83 10.48 8.57 -15.35
C LEU A 83 11.94 8.13 -15.44
N ASP A 84 12.77 8.81 -14.67
CA ASP A 84 14.21 8.63 -14.70
C ASP A 84 14.61 7.43 -13.83
N GLY A 85 15.16 6.42 -14.49
CA GLY A 85 15.66 5.18 -13.90
C GLY A 85 16.68 5.35 -12.77
N THR A 86 17.28 6.53 -12.63
CA THR A 86 18.23 6.82 -11.55
C THR A 86 17.58 7.51 -10.36
N ARG A 87 16.43 8.19 -10.56
CA ARG A 87 15.78 8.99 -9.52
C ARG A 87 15.01 8.15 -8.52
N THR A 88 14.82 8.77 -7.36
CA THR A 88 13.91 8.36 -6.29
C THR A 88 12.99 9.54 -6.00
N ALA A 89 11.69 9.30 -5.82
CA ALA A 89 10.76 10.36 -5.47
C ALA A 89 9.55 9.83 -4.68
N GLY A 90 8.97 10.74 -3.91
CA GLY A 90 7.85 10.46 -3.04
C GLY A 90 8.24 9.64 -1.81
N ASN A 91 7.43 9.74 -0.78
CA ASN A 91 7.50 8.86 0.38
C ASN A 91 6.79 7.55 0.07
N GLY A 92 7.22 6.45 0.70
CA GLY A 92 6.36 5.29 0.88
C GLY A 92 5.06 5.68 1.59
N GLY A 93 4.08 4.80 1.53
CA GLY A 93 2.84 4.93 2.27
C GLY A 93 2.91 4.25 3.64
N ALA A 94 1.74 4.13 4.24
CA ALA A 94 1.55 3.47 5.53
C ALA A 94 0.45 2.42 5.44
N ILE A 95 0.72 1.22 5.93
CA ILE A 95 -0.25 0.12 6.02
C ILE A 95 -0.36 -0.28 7.50
N ALA A 96 -1.54 -0.16 8.09
CA ALA A 96 -1.82 -0.60 9.45
C ALA A 96 -2.95 -1.62 9.46
N LEU A 97 -2.65 -2.82 9.97
CA LEU A 97 -3.62 -3.91 10.15
C LEU A 97 -3.77 -4.18 11.64
N ASN A 98 -4.99 -4.05 12.15
CA ASN A 98 -5.31 -4.15 13.57
C ASN A 98 -6.51 -5.09 13.79
N SER A 99 -6.24 -6.36 14.08
CA SER A 99 -7.28 -7.26 14.59
C SER A 99 -7.42 -7.07 16.10
N LEU A 100 -8.62 -6.72 16.56
CA LEU A 100 -8.87 -6.33 17.95
C LEU A 100 -8.87 -7.53 18.89
N ASN A 101 -9.38 -8.69 18.45
CA ASN A 101 -9.56 -9.86 19.29
C ASN A 101 -9.02 -11.16 18.67
N ASP A 102 -8.47 -11.11 17.45
CA ASP A 102 -8.04 -12.30 16.73
C ASP A 102 -6.72 -12.06 15.96
N ALA A 103 -6.34 -13.01 15.11
CA ALA A 103 -5.08 -13.05 14.39
C ALA A 103 -5.02 -12.10 13.20
N VAL A 104 -3.79 -11.76 12.81
CA VAL A 104 -3.45 -11.23 11.49
C VAL A 104 -2.65 -12.29 10.73
N ALA A 105 -3.15 -12.74 9.58
CA ALA A 105 -2.50 -13.69 8.69
C ALA A 105 -2.13 -13.03 7.37
N ILE A 106 -0.84 -13.01 7.04
CA ILE A 106 -0.27 -12.41 5.83
C ILE A 106 0.29 -13.52 4.95
N ASN A 107 -0.49 -13.90 3.95
CA ASN A 107 -0.16 -14.90 2.96
C ASN A 107 0.16 -14.26 1.59
N SER A 108 0.20 -12.92 1.53
CA SER A 108 0.55 -12.16 0.34
C SER A 108 1.32 -10.88 0.68
N ARG A 109 1.85 -10.20 -0.33
CA ARG A 109 2.74 -9.05 -0.16
C ARG A 109 1.98 -7.83 0.40
N LEU A 110 2.50 -7.26 1.47
CA LEU A 110 2.21 -5.88 1.88
C LEU A 110 3.33 -4.97 1.39
N GLN A 111 3.00 -3.98 0.55
CA GLN A 111 4.02 -3.09 -0.03
C GLN A 111 3.71 -1.62 0.29
N ALA A 112 4.40 -1.08 1.29
CA ALA A 112 4.35 0.35 1.64
C ALA A 112 5.44 1.18 0.95
N SER A 113 6.44 0.53 0.35
CA SER A 113 7.58 1.18 -0.29
C SER A 113 8.03 0.40 -1.53
N SER A 114 8.60 1.08 -2.52
CA SER A 114 9.08 0.45 -3.75
C SER A 114 10.55 0.74 -3.96
N ALA A 115 11.29 -0.27 -4.40
CA ALA A 115 12.70 -0.21 -4.74
C ALA A 115 12.94 -0.87 -6.11
N ASP A 116 12.06 -0.59 -7.07
CA ASP A 116 12.18 -1.16 -8.41
C ASP A 116 13.59 -0.87 -8.97
N PRO A 117 14.24 -1.86 -9.64
CA PRO A 117 15.59 -1.70 -10.14
C PRO A 117 15.70 -0.52 -11.10
N ALA A 118 16.91 0.05 -11.20
CA ALA A 118 17.16 1.13 -12.15
C ALA A 118 17.06 0.58 -13.57
N ILE A 119 16.11 1.09 -14.34
CA ILE A 119 15.85 0.71 -15.74
C ILE A 119 15.72 1.99 -16.56
N THR A 120 15.90 1.92 -17.88
CA THR A 120 15.78 3.09 -18.78
C THR A 120 14.35 3.62 -18.93
N THR A 121 13.39 3.00 -18.24
CA THR A 121 11.96 3.34 -18.27
C THR A 121 11.43 3.73 -16.90
N ALA A 122 10.18 4.19 -16.87
CA ALA A 122 9.45 4.50 -15.66
C ALA A 122 9.46 3.37 -14.61
N ARG A 123 9.69 3.69 -13.33
CA ARG A 123 9.72 2.71 -12.22
C ARG A 123 9.13 3.29 -10.92
N ARG A 124 8.73 2.47 -9.94
CA ARG A 124 8.42 2.97 -8.59
C ARG A 124 9.66 2.89 -7.72
N ARG A 125 10.15 4.05 -7.27
CA ARG A 125 11.21 4.11 -6.27
C ARG A 125 11.00 5.28 -5.32
N SER A 126 10.63 4.95 -4.10
CA SER A 126 10.44 5.93 -3.04
C SER A 126 11.78 6.51 -2.60
N ALA A 127 11.78 7.82 -2.32
CA ALA A 127 12.94 8.53 -1.75
C ALA A 127 13.06 8.27 -0.25
N ASN A 128 11.92 8.10 0.41
CA ASN A 128 11.81 7.73 1.82
C ASN A 128 11.04 6.42 1.94
N GLY A 129 11.39 5.57 2.91
CA GLY A 129 10.71 4.29 3.16
C GLY A 129 9.20 4.45 3.45
N GLY A 130 8.54 3.34 3.74
CA GLY A 130 7.14 3.31 4.16
C GLY A 130 6.97 2.42 5.38
N ASP A 131 5.83 2.56 6.05
CA ASP A 131 5.57 1.91 7.33
C ASP A 131 4.55 0.78 7.19
N ILE A 132 4.80 -0.33 7.87
CA ILE A 132 3.85 -1.44 8.02
C ILE A 132 3.68 -1.72 9.51
N THR A 133 2.46 -1.54 10.01
CA THR A 133 2.07 -1.83 11.40
C THR A 133 1.13 -3.03 11.43
N LEU A 134 1.48 -4.06 12.19
CA LEU A 134 0.64 -5.24 12.40
C LEU A 134 0.31 -5.36 13.89
N ARG A 135 -0.97 -5.48 14.22
CA ARG A 135 -1.45 -5.68 15.58
C ARG A 135 -2.52 -6.77 15.62
N SER A 136 -2.37 -7.67 16.58
CA SER A 136 -3.35 -8.69 16.91
C SER A 136 -3.67 -8.59 18.40
N GLY A 137 -4.96 -8.70 18.73
CA GLY A 137 -5.44 -8.85 20.09
C GLY A 137 -5.78 -10.30 20.45
N LYS A 138 -5.30 -11.28 19.67
CA LYS A 138 -5.52 -12.70 19.98
C LYS A 138 -4.85 -13.06 21.32
N PRO A 139 -5.58 -13.65 22.28
CA PRO A 139 -5.04 -13.87 23.63
C PRO A 139 -4.02 -15.02 23.72
N SER A 140 -4.08 -15.99 22.81
CA SER A 140 -3.18 -17.15 22.80
C SER A 140 -3.04 -17.77 21.41
N GLY A 141 -2.01 -18.59 21.21
CA GLY A 141 -1.67 -19.19 19.92
C GLY A 141 -0.94 -18.21 19.00
N VAL A 142 -1.01 -18.46 17.68
CA VAL A 142 -0.35 -17.61 16.68
C VAL A 142 -1.18 -16.34 16.44
N ALA A 143 -0.69 -15.21 16.95
CA ALA A 143 -1.34 -13.91 16.85
C ALA A 143 -1.05 -13.21 15.50
N ILE A 144 0.18 -13.31 15.01
CA ILE A 144 0.58 -12.80 13.69
C ILE A 144 1.27 -13.92 12.95
N ASN A 145 0.74 -14.29 11.79
CA ASN A 145 1.31 -15.29 10.91
C ASN A 145 1.74 -14.65 9.58
N ILE A 146 2.99 -14.85 9.16
CA ILE A 146 3.51 -14.36 7.88
C ILE A 146 4.10 -15.57 7.17
N SER A 147 3.46 -16.00 6.08
CA SER A 147 3.72 -17.30 5.45
C SER A 147 4.19 -17.20 3.99
N ASN A 148 4.13 -16.01 3.40
CA ASN A 148 4.59 -15.76 2.04
C ASN A 148 6.06 -15.34 2.04
N THR A 149 6.94 -16.28 1.69
CA THR A 149 8.38 -16.05 1.46
C THR A 149 8.72 -16.20 -0.01
#